data_AF-A0A6N2LM22-F1
#
_entry.id   AF-A0A6N2LM22-F1
#
_cell.length_a   1.000
_cell.length_b   1.000
_cell.length_c   1.000
_cell.angle_alpha   90.00
_cell.angle_beta   90.00
_cell.angle_gamma   90.00
#
_symmetry.space_group_name_H-M   'P 1'
#
loop_
_entity.id
_entity.type
_entity.pdbx_description
1 polymer ?
#
loop_
_entity_poly.entity_id
_entity_poly.type
_entity_poly.pdbx_seq_one_letter_code
_entity_poly.pdbx_strand_id
1 'polypeptide(L)'
;MPRVKTRKQSFTAEMDQNVKRMLKLIEDDGDSFVKKAEMYYQKRPELISHVEEFHRMYQSLAERYDHVTGELRKSIPTDLQSQGSGISDIVSESPSPVREQKLSRHKSGPRAAGFEFFLGSGGSSDHHQKEGDESSTLTDSESESDDSSVNNYTALSGNSGDQALSRRIIDLEIELREAKEKLRLQQDESVDGSFRGARNGGFDDILARIAGYERDLMNANERIQVSEEEVARLNNELKKYRSSEVTEGLQSEFALSTEIKAATREAELEPEINQASRLQERIDRLECEAFDSNAKIQSLMEELRIANERLQVSKKEVTTLKGKLEGDGPSDKTSNLQDELAIAHREINTLKKKLNVEKREVSKLQERISDRDHEARDLKIAVSDAEQKIFPEKALIKAQMSKLIEERTCLEEQLKEQESRGRSLEDDIRMFQAEKAEMEQRLDCEIQQLKEDIAERDNHIEKLDKSLDVLKSERDELNVEVIALKAEVTSRDEQIYQMGKHLQQLRIEHVKLIGGAEELRKLMDDLRSKVKDLEEEVERQRIVILERRETGGYTAAVSRT
;
A
#
# COMPACT_ATOMS: atom_id res chain seq x y z
N MET A 1 0.97 32.14 -37.36
CA MET A 1 1.04 31.06 -36.35
C MET A 1 2.42 30.68 -35.78
N PRO A 2 3.61 30.88 -36.42
CA PRO A 2 4.87 30.30 -35.89
C PRO A 2 5.26 30.67 -34.44
N ARG A 3 5.09 31.95 -34.04
CA ARG A 3 5.63 32.52 -32.78
C ARG A 3 5.07 31.91 -31.48
N VAL A 4 3.94 31.20 -31.53
CA VAL A 4 3.35 30.56 -30.33
C VAL A 4 3.97 29.18 -30.09
N LYS A 5 4.30 28.44 -31.16
CA LYS A 5 4.87 27.08 -31.04
C LYS A 5 6.27 27.12 -30.42
N THR A 6 7.11 28.08 -30.85
CA THR A 6 8.45 28.29 -30.28
C THR A 6 8.44 28.73 -28.81
N ARG A 7 7.51 29.61 -28.40
CA ARG A 7 7.35 30.02 -26.99
C ARG A 7 6.86 28.90 -26.07
N LYS A 8 6.02 27.97 -26.57
CA LYS A 8 5.66 26.77 -25.79
C LYS A 8 6.86 25.86 -25.60
N GLN A 9 7.66 25.65 -26.66
CA GLN A 9 8.84 24.78 -26.63
C GLN A 9 9.95 25.30 -25.70
N SER A 10 10.21 26.62 -25.64
CA SER A 10 11.22 27.16 -24.72
C SER A 10 10.80 26.96 -23.26
N PHE A 11 9.56 27.29 -22.92
CA PHE A 11 9.05 27.18 -21.55
C PHE A 11 9.04 25.74 -21.02
N THR A 12 8.71 24.75 -21.85
CA THR A 12 8.82 23.33 -21.46
C THR A 12 10.27 22.89 -21.26
N ALA A 13 11.22 23.41 -22.05
CA ALA A 13 12.64 23.12 -21.90
C ALA A 13 13.23 23.80 -20.64
N GLU A 14 12.80 25.01 -20.30
CA GLU A 14 13.18 25.73 -19.08
C GLU A 14 12.76 24.96 -17.81
N MET A 15 11.54 24.39 -17.78
CA MET A 15 11.08 23.52 -16.69
C MET A 15 11.86 22.21 -16.60
N ASP A 16 12.05 21.50 -17.71
CA ASP A 16 12.82 20.24 -17.78
C ASP A 16 14.30 20.45 -17.38
N GLN A 17 14.90 21.58 -17.76
CA GLN A 17 16.24 21.98 -17.33
C GLN A 17 16.31 22.33 -15.83
N ASN A 18 15.21 22.75 -15.20
CA ASN A 18 15.16 22.91 -13.75
C ASN A 18 15.06 21.54 -13.04
N VAL A 19 14.17 20.64 -13.48
CA VAL A 19 14.08 19.27 -12.93
C VAL A 19 15.43 18.54 -13.02
N LYS A 20 16.16 18.70 -14.14
CA LYS A 20 17.53 18.15 -14.32
C LYS A 20 18.59 18.79 -13.43
N ARG A 21 18.40 20.03 -12.95
CA ARG A 21 19.25 20.65 -11.91
C ARG A 21 18.89 20.10 -10.52
N MET A 22 17.61 19.97 -10.20
CA MET A 22 17.13 19.39 -8.93
C MET A 22 17.62 17.95 -8.73
N LEU A 23 17.53 17.10 -9.76
CA LEU A 23 17.98 15.70 -9.66
C LEU A 23 19.48 15.60 -9.33
N LYS A 24 20.33 16.44 -9.96
CA LYS A 24 21.78 16.50 -9.67
C LYS A 24 22.12 17.01 -8.27
N LEU A 25 21.19 17.69 -7.60
CA LEU A 25 21.32 18.09 -6.19
C LEU A 25 20.86 17.00 -5.20
N ILE A 26 20.34 15.87 -5.70
CA ILE A 26 19.89 14.70 -4.92
C ILE A 26 20.75 13.46 -5.21
N GLU A 27 21.33 13.38 -6.42
CA GLU A 27 22.36 12.41 -6.82
C GLU A 27 23.64 12.61 -5.99
N ASP A 28 24.17 11.53 -5.38
CA ASP A 28 25.16 11.61 -4.28
C ASP A 28 26.31 10.58 -4.41
N ASP A 29 27.50 11.06 -4.77
CA ASP A 29 28.79 10.34 -4.73
C ASP A 29 29.36 10.23 -3.30
N GLY A 30 28.52 9.85 -2.35
CA GLY A 30 28.82 9.87 -0.91
C GLY A 30 29.29 8.53 -0.36
N ASP A 31 30.58 8.22 -0.45
CA ASP A 31 31.21 6.95 0.01
C ASP A 31 31.00 6.60 1.50
N SER A 32 30.46 7.53 2.31
CA SER A 32 30.22 7.35 3.74
C SER A 32 29.02 8.16 4.19
N PHE A 33 28.25 7.61 5.14
CA PHE A 33 27.02 8.21 5.66
C PHE A 33 27.22 9.64 6.22
N VAL A 34 28.33 9.89 6.91
CA VAL A 34 28.63 11.23 7.47
C VAL A 34 28.84 12.25 6.35
N LYS A 35 29.64 11.89 5.33
CA LYS A 35 29.87 12.70 4.12
C LYS A 35 28.57 12.94 3.36
N LYS A 36 27.69 11.93 3.26
CA LYS A 36 26.37 12.07 2.63
C LYS A 36 25.45 13.04 3.39
N ALA A 37 25.40 12.95 4.72
CA ALA A 37 24.63 13.88 5.55
C ALA A 37 25.14 15.33 5.44
N GLU A 38 26.46 15.52 5.44
CA GLU A 38 27.09 16.82 5.24
C GLU A 38 26.76 17.41 3.85
N MET A 39 26.95 16.63 2.78
CA MET A 39 26.62 17.04 1.41
C MET A 39 25.13 17.38 1.25
N TYR A 40 24.23 16.62 1.87
CA TYR A 40 22.80 16.94 1.89
C TYR A 40 22.53 18.32 2.51
N TYR A 41 23.09 18.62 3.69
CA TYR A 41 22.90 19.92 4.33
C TYR A 41 23.52 21.08 3.53
N GLN A 42 24.61 20.84 2.79
CA GLN A 42 25.21 21.83 1.88
C GLN A 42 24.38 22.06 0.61
N LYS A 43 23.86 21.00 -0.03
CA LYS A 43 23.02 21.09 -1.25
C LYS A 43 21.59 21.59 -1.00
N ARG A 44 21.06 21.38 0.22
CA ARG A 44 19.65 21.67 0.59
C ARG A 44 19.17 23.10 0.26
N PRO A 45 19.92 24.19 0.51
CA PRO A 45 19.49 25.55 0.16
C PRO A 45 19.36 25.77 -1.35
N GLU A 46 20.27 25.20 -2.14
CA GLU A 46 20.21 25.27 -3.60
C GLU A 46 19.03 24.48 -4.15
N LEU A 47 18.75 23.29 -3.58
CA LEU A 47 17.60 22.47 -3.97
C LEU A 47 16.27 23.19 -3.68
N ILE A 48 16.15 23.86 -2.53
CA ILE A 48 14.97 24.67 -2.20
C ILE A 48 14.79 25.81 -3.21
N SER A 49 15.86 26.53 -3.56
CA SER A 49 15.81 27.60 -4.57
C SER A 49 15.31 27.12 -5.94
N HIS A 50 15.76 25.93 -6.37
CA HIS A 50 15.30 25.30 -7.62
C HIS A 50 13.83 24.88 -7.57
N VAL A 51 13.37 24.31 -6.44
CA VAL A 51 11.95 23.97 -6.20
C VAL A 51 11.06 25.22 -6.23
N GLU A 52 11.49 26.32 -5.61
CA GLU A 52 10.76 27.58 -5.70
C GLU A 52 10.71 28.16 -7.13
N GLU A 53 11.82 28.10 -7.88
CA GLU A 53 11.86 28.49 -9.29
C GLU A 53 10.88 27.64 -10.12
N PHE A 54 10.83 26.33 -9.87
CA PHE A 54 9.89 25.42 -10.53
C PHE A 54 8.43 25.75 -10.20
N HIS A 55 8.12 26.01 -8.93
CA HIS A 55 6.77 26.44 -8.50
C HIS A 55 6.36 27.77 -9.15
N ARG A 56 7.26 28.77 -9.17
CA ARG A 56 7.02 30.08 -9.83
C ARG A 56 6.75 29.92 -11.33
N MET A 57 7.48 29.02 -12.02
CA MET A 57 7.20 28.68 -13.42
C MET A 57 5.83 28.01 -13.58
N TYR A 58 5.54 26.96 -12.80
CA TYR A 58 4.26 26.24 -12.85
C TYR A 58 3.06 27.17 -12.65
N GLN A 59 3.13 28.04 -11.64
CA GLN A 59 2.08 29.02 -11.36
C GLN A 59 1.87 29.99 -12.54
N SER A 60 2.95 30.49 -13.16
CA SER A 60 2.85 31.32 -14.37
C SER A 60 2.27 30.54 -15.57
N LEU A 61 2.44 29.22 -15.67
CA LEU A 61 1.77 28.40 -16.68
C LEU A 61 0.26 28.31 -16.42
N ALA A 62 -0.14 28.04 -15.18
CA ALA A 62 -1.55 27.99 -14.77
C ALA A 62 -2.26 29.33 -15.03
N GLU A 63 -1.66 30.44 -14.59
CA GLU A 63 -2.17 31.80 -14.86
C GLU A 63 -2.39 32.03 -16.36
N ARG A 64 -1.43 31.66 -17.23
CA ARG A 64 -1.57 31.81 -18.69
C ARG A 64 -2.65 30.90 -19.27
N TYR A 65 -2.89 29.72 -18.69
CA TYR A 65 -3.99 28.84 -19.09
C TYR A 65 -5.36 29.43 -18.72
N ASP A 66 -5.49 30.02 -17.52
CA ASP A 66 -6.71 30.68 -17.07
C ASP A 66 -7.00 31.95 -17.87
N HIS A 67 -5.98 32.72 -18.25
CA HIS A 67 -6.15 33.87 -19.14
C HIS A 67 -6.68 33.43 -20.52
N VAL A 68 -6.08 32.43 -21.15
CA VAL A 68 -6.54 31.94 -22.48
C VAL A 68 -7.93 31.31 -22.40
N THR A 69 -8.21 30.52 -21.36
CA THR A 69 -9.53 29.90 -21.14
C THR A 69 -10.60 30.95 -20.81
N GLY A 70 -10.24 31.99 -20.05
CA GLY A 70 -11.11 33.11 -19.74
C GLY A 70 -11.37 34.03 -20.92
N GLU A 71 -10.38 34.28 -21.79
CA GLU A 71 -10.55 34.99 -23.05
C GLU A 71 -11.39 34.19 -24.05
N LEU A 72 -11.23 32.86 -24.11
CA LEU A 72 -12.06 31.98 -24.92
C LEU A 72 -13.54 32.07 -24.51
N ARG A 73 -13.84 31.97 -23.20
CA ARG A 73 -15.22 32.14 -22.68
C ARG A 73 -15.81 33.53 -22.94
N LYS A 74 -14.97 34.57 -23.10
CA LYS A 74 -15.39 35.95 -23.42
C LYS A 74 -15.51 36.24 -24.92
N SER A 75 -15.02 35.34 -25.78
CA SER A 75 -15.00 35.52 -27.25
C SER A 75 -15.96 34.58 -28.00
N ILE A 76 -16.66 33.69 -27.28
CA ILE A 76 -17.90 33.07 -27.77
C ILE A 76 -18.98 34.16 -27.84
N PRO A 77 -19.60 34.43 -29.00
CA PRO A 77 -20.66 35.42 -29.10
C PRO A 77 -21.92 34.97 -28.35
N THR A 78 -22.48 35.86 -27.52
CA THR A 78 -23.69 35.61 -26.70
C THR A 78 -24.94 35.30 -27.55
N ASP A 79 -24.95 35.68 -28.83
CA ASP A 79 -26.12 35.71 -29.70
C ASP A 79 -26.70 34.32 -30.06
N LEU A 80 -25.97 33.23 -29.79
CA LEU A 80 -26.47 31.86 -30.00
C LEU A 80 -27.10 31.20 -28.76
N GLN A 81 -27.11 31.87 -27.60
CA GLN A 81 -27.72 31.33 -26.36
C GLN A 81 -29.20 31.74 -26.16
N SER A 82 -29.89 32.14 -27.24
CA SER A 82 -31.19 32.84 -27.19
C SER A 82 -32.33 32.15 -27.96
N GLN A 83 -32.25 30.83 -28.20
CA GLN A 83 -33.29 30.03 -28.85
C GLN A 83 -33.52 28.72 -28.08
N GLY A 84 -34.58 28.69 -27.25
CA GLY A 84 -34.81 27.65 -26.23
C GLY A 84 -34.69 28.24 -24.82
N SER A 85 -35.66 29.00 -24.30
CA SER A 85 -37.07 28.64 -24.06
C SER A 85 -37.21 27.40 -23.15
N GLY A 86 -37.80 27.50 -21.96
CA GLY A 86 -38.25 28.71 -21.28
C GLY A 86 -39.05 28.44 -20.01
N ILE A 87 -38.72 29.12 -18.92
CA ILE A 87 -39.58 29.34 -17.75
C ILE A 87 -39.20 30.68 -17.12
N SER A 88 -40.16 31.60 -17.06
CA SER A 88 -40.01 32.93 -16.49
C SER A 88 -41.29 33.31 -15.79
N ASP A 89 -41.21 33.76 -14.54
CA ASP A 89 -42.08 34.76 -13.90
C ASP A 89 -41.71 34.89 -12.41
N ILE A 90 -41.93 36.01 -11.70
CA ILE A 90 -41.63 37.43 -12.00
C ILE A 90 -41.67 38.21 -10.65
N VAL A 91 -41.24 39.49 -10.62
CA VAL A 91 -41.08 40.36 -9.41
C VAL A 91 -39.85 39.96 -8.56
N SER A 92 -38.66 40.57 -8.65
CA SER A 92 -38.21 41.97 -8.91
C SER A 92 -38.30 42.92 -7.71
N GLU A 93 -37.14 43.35 -7.18
CA GLU A 93 -36.91 44.80 -6.99
C GLU A 93 -35.41 45.18 -6.96
N SER A 94 -35.12 46.41 -7.41
CA SER A 94 -33.85 47.14 -7.29
C SER A 94 -34.10 48.59 -7.72
N PRO A 95 -33.54 49.59 -7.03
CA PRO A 95 -32.49 50.38 -7.70
C PRO A 95 -31.32 50.84 -6.80
N SER A 96 -30.21 51.23 -7.43
CA SER A 96 -29.02 51.86 -6.81
C SER A 96 -29.21 53.39 -6.64
N PRO A 97 -28.25 54.16 -6.05
CA PRO A 97 -27.05 54.62 -6.81
C PRO A 97 -25.76 54.96 -5.99
N VAL A 98 -24.75 55.49 -6.72
CA VAL A 98 -23.68 56.47 -6.30
C VAL A 98 -22.20 56.02 -6.19
N ARG A 99 -21.48 56.21 -7.32
CA ARG A 99 -20.14 56.83 -7.54
C ARG A 99 -18.79 56.26 -7.05
N GLU A 100 -17.89 56.13 -8.06
CA GLU A 100 -16.57 56.80 -8.23
C GLU A 100 -15.67 57.10 -7.00
N GLN A 101 -14.38 56.69 -7.03
CA GLN A 101 -13.23 57.55 -7.44
C GLN A 101 -11.85 56.83 -7.37
N LYS A 102 -10.78 57.57 -7.73
CA LYS A 102 -9.44 57.11 -8.17
C LYS A 102 -8.42 56.84 -7.05
N LEU A 103 -7.49 55.90 -7.35
CA LEU A 103 -6.02 55.94 -7.11
C LEU A 103 -5.44 56.57 -5.81
N SER A 104 -4.68 55.78 -5.04
CA SER A 104 -3.47 56.26 -4.34
C SER A 104 -2.44 55.14 -4.07
N ARG A 105 -1.18 55.47 -3.73
CA ARG A 105 0.01 54.59 -3.79
C ARG A 105 0.64 54.29 -2.41
N HIS A 106 1.31 53.13 -2.32
CA HIS A 106 2.53 52.81 -1.55
C HIS A 106 2.54 52.81 0.00
N LYS A 107 3.00 51.68 0.57
CA LYS A 107 4.06 51.51 1.60
C LYS A 107 4.21 49.99 1.88
N SER A 108 5.30 49.29 1.52
CA SER A 108 6.68 49.26 2.06
C SER A 108 6.83 48.48 3.38
N GLY A 109 7.59 47.37 3.36
CA GLY A 109 8.16 46.72 4.57
C GLY A 109 9.46 47.41 5.05
N PRO A 110 10.42 46.73 5.73
CA PRO A 110 10.47 45.31 6.10
C PRO A 110 10.79 45.02 7.60
N ARG A 111 10.63 43.78 8.06
CA ARG A 111 11.37 43.23 9.24
C ARG A 111 11.37 41.69 9.22
N ALA A 112 12.39 41.06 9.81
CA ALA A 112 12.46 39.62 10.01
C ALA A 112 12.79 39.25 11.47
N ALA A 113 12.02 38.30 11.99
CA ALA A 113 12.21 37.39 13.13
C ALA A 113 11.00 36.43 13.05
N GLY A 114 11.05 35.13 13.37
CA GLY A 114 12.05 34.39 14.13
C GLY A 114 11.35 33.76 15.34
N PHE A 115 11.04 32.46 15.25
CA PHE A 115 10.48 31.57 16.30
C PHE A 115 9.68 32.22 17.45
N GLU A 116 8.37 31.97 17.47
CA GLU A 116 7.71 31.60 18.72
C GLU A 116 6.98 30.26 18.54
N PHE A 117 7.27 29.35 19.47
CA PHE A 117 6.72 28.02 19.65
C PHE A 117 6.43 27.89 21.14
N PHE A 118 5.29 27.31 21.50
CA PHE A 118 4.75 27.23 22.87
C PHE A 118 4.44 28.59 23.52
N LEU A 119 3.14 28.88 23.70
CA LEU A 119 2.48 28.74 25.01
C LEU A 119 0.95 28.74 24.82
N GLY A 120 0.23 28.00 25.65
CA GLY A 120 -1.23 27.90 25.57
C GLY A 120 -1.95 28.77 26.60
N SER A 121 -3.12 29.29 26.23
CA SER A 121 -4.18 29.79 27.12
C SER A 121 -5.49 29.93 26.33
N GLY A 122 -6.68 29.67 26.86
CA GLY A 122 -7.00 29.16 28.20
C GLY A 122 -8.24 29.83 28.78
N GLY A 123 -9.36 29.10 28.84
CA GLY A 123 -10.64 29.57 29.39
C GLY A 123 -11.59 30.21 28.35
N SER A 124 -12.90 30.31 28.62
CA SER A 124 -13.64 29.83 29.80
C SER A 124 -15.16 29.77 29.56
N SER A 125 -15.85 28.83 30.23
CA SER A 125 -17.24 28.90 30.78
C SER A 125 -18.44 29.19 29.81
N ASP A 126 -19.62 28.58 29.95
CA ASP A 126 -20.09 27.63 30.98
C ASP A 126 -21.36 26.81 30.59
N HIS A 127 -21.78 25.95 31.53
CA HIS A 127 -23.09 25.29 31.72
C HIS A 127 -23.33 23.87 31.14
N HIS A 128 -23.11 22.87 32.02
CA HIS A 128 -23.98 21.71 32.39
C HIS A 128 -24.71 20.90 31.27
N GLN A 129 -24.76 19.56 31.27
CA GLN A 129 -24.52 18.53 32.31
C GLN A 129 -24.48 17.11 31.68
N LYS A 130 -23.90 16.12 32.40
CA LYS A 130 -23.91 14.64 32.14
C LYS A 130 -23.15 14.16 30.88
N GLU A 131 -22.11 13.31 31.02
CA GLU A 131 -22.07 11.87 31.40
C GLU A 131 -22.49 10.93 30.26
N GLY A 132 -21.67 9.91 29.95
CA GLY A 132 -22.03 8.80 29.04
C GLY A 132 -20.95 8.51 28.00
N ASP A 133 -20.02 7.62 28.34
CA ASP A 133 -18.85 7.25 27.54
C ASP A 133 -19.13 6.41 26.26
N GLU A 134 -18.13 6.47 25.38
CA GLU A 134 -17.66 5.43 24.44
C GLU A 134 -18.55 4.88 23.31
N SER A 135 -17.92 4.81 22.13
CA SER A 135 -18.37 4.06 20.95
C SER A 135 -18.33 2.55 21.22
N SER A 136 -19.18 1.77 20.52
CA SER A 136 -18.73 0.97 19.35
C SER A 136 -19.80 0.00 18.80
N THR A 137 -19.80 -0.10 17.46
CA THR A 137 -19.99 -1.31 16.61
C THR A 137 -20.96 -2.45 16.96
N LEU A 138 -21.72 -2.84 15.92
CA LEU A 138 -22.12 -4.21 15.54
C LEU A 138 -23.17 -4.97 16.37
N THR A 139 -24.30 -5.25 15.70
CA THR A 139 -24.99 -6.54 15.53
C THR A 139 -26.17 -6.31 14.57
N ASP A 140 -26.72 -7.26 13.80
CA ASP A 140 -26.20 -8.46 13.11
C ASP A 140 -27.34 -8.95 12.18
N SER A 141 -27.06 -9.71 11.11
CA SER A 141 -27.96 -10.77 10.59
C SER A 141 -29.34 -10.36 9.97
N GLU A 142 -30.02 -11.06 9.03
CA GLU A 142 -29.84 -12.36 8.35
C GLU A 142 -30.38 -12.35 6.88
N SER A 143 -30.18 -13.49 6.19
CA SER A 143 -31.07 -14.14 5.20
C SER A 143 -30.89 -13.86 3.69
N GLU A 144 -30.89 -14.97 2.95
CA GLU A 144 -30.78 -15.09 1.48
C GLU A 144 -32.13 -15.51 0.87
N SER A 145 -32.40 -15.15 -0.40
CA SER A 145 -33.18 -15.99 -1.32
C SER A 145 -33.13 -15.55 -2.80
N ASP A 146 -32.83 -16.54 -3.64
CA ASP A 146 -33.39 -16.85 -4.96
C ASP A 146 -33.53 -15.81 -6.09
N ASP A 147 -32.61 -15.99 -7.06
CA ASP A 147 -32.92 -16.31 -8.47
C ASP A 147 -33.51 -15.21 -9.37
N SER A 148 -33.80 -15.58 -10.62
CA SER A 148 -33.45 -14.77 -11.79
C SER A 148 -34.62 -14.38 -12.67
N SER A 149 -34.45 -13.26 -13.39
CA SER A 149 -35.25 -12.96 -14.57
C SER A 149 -34.39 -12.29 -15.65
N VAL A 150 -33.60 -13.08 -16.37
CA VAL A 150 -32.95 -12.63 -17.61
C VAL A 150 -34.01 -12.52 -18.71
N ASN A 151 -34.35 -11.30 -19.14
CA ASN A 151 -34.76 -11.09 -20.52
C ASN A 151 -34.67 -9.63 -20.98
N ASN A 152 -33.73 -9.34 -21.88
CA ASN A 152 -33.85 -8.26 -22.85
C ASN A 152 -33.90 -8.90 -24.24
N TYR A 153 -35.12 -9.19 -24.71
CA TYR A 153 -35.32 -9.64 -26.08
C TYR A 153 -34.90 -8.56 -27.08
N THR A 154 -34.08 -8.92 -28.05
CA THR A 154 -34.21 -8.37 -29.41
C THR A 154 -34.11 -9.53 -30.39
N ALA A 155 -35.27 -10.01 -30.84
CA ALA A 155 -35.36 -11.05 -31.84
C ALA A 155 -35.13 -10.44 -33.24
N LEU A 156 -34.08 -10.88 -33.93
CA LEU A 156 -33.91 -10.69 -35.37
C LEU A 156 -33.67 -12.05 -36.02
N SER A 157 -34.62 -12.49 -36.83
CA SER A 157 -34.54 -13.75 -37.58
C SER A 157 -33.59 -13.61 -38.76
N GLY A 158 -32.64 -14.54 -38.94
CA GLY A 158 -31.60 -14.37 -39.96
C GLY A 158 -30.54 -15.47 -40.12
N ASN A 159 -30.85 -16.72 -39.79
CA ASN A 159 -30.12 -17.94 -40.21
C ASN A 159 -28.57 -18.01 -40.00
N SER A 160 -27.97 -17.08 -39.23
CA SER A 160 -26.51 -16.97 -39.05
C SER A 160 -26.04 -17.34 -37.63
N GLY A 161 -26.95 -17.35 -36.66
CA GLY A 161 -26.64 -17.65 -35.26
C GLY A 161 -26.03 -19.04 -35.04
N ASP A 162 -26.41 -20.03 -35.86
CA ASP A 162 -25.90 -21.40 -35.76
C ASP A 162 -24.41 -21.51 -36.10
N GLN A 163 -23.91 -20.67 -37.02
CA GLN A 163 -22.46 -20.55 -37.27
C GLN A 163 -21.73 -19.79 -36.15
N ALA A 164 -22.38 -18.82 -35.50
CA ALA A 164 -21.77 -18.11 -34.37
C ALA A 164 -21.67 -19.02 -33.13
N LEU A 165 -22.71 -19.81 -32.85
CA LEU A 165 -22.70 -20.84 -31.81
C LEU A 165 -21.69 -21.95 -32.15
N SER A 166 -21.65 -22.43 -33.39
CA SER A 166 -20.64 -23.42 -33.82
C SER A 166 -19.21 -22.89 -33.66
N ARG A 167 -18.96 -21.61 -33.95
CA ARG A 167 -17.66 -20.98 -33.71
C ARG A 167 -17.35 -20.93 -32.22
N ARG A 168 -18.27 -20.44 -31.39
CA ARG A 168 -18.06 -20.38 -29.92
C ARG A 168 -17.90 -21.77 -29.29
N ILE A 169 -18.53 -22.81 -29.82
CA ILE A 169 -18.30 -24.20 -29.42
C ILE A 169 -16.88 -24.64 -29.76
N ILE A 170 -16.39 -24.37 -30.98
CA ILE A 170 -15.00 -24.67 -31.38
C ILE A 170 -14.00 -23.88 -30.51
N ASP A 171 -14.26 -22.59 -30.26
CA ASP A 171 -13.42 -21.75 -29.40
C ASP A 171 -13.38 -22.32 -27.97
N LEU A 172 -14.52 -22.73 -27.41
CA LEU A 172 -14.61 -23.37 -26.09
C LEU A 172 -13.98 -24.77 -26.07
N GLU A 173 -14.02 -25.55 -27.15
CA GLU A 173 -13.30 -26.83 -27.28
C GLU A 173 -11.77 -26.63 -27.36
N ILE A 174 -11.31 -25.50 -27.88
CA ILE A 174 -9.90 -25.10 -27.86
C ILE A 174 -9.51 -24.61 -26.45
N GLU A 175 -10.26 -23.67 -25.87
CA GLU A 175 -10.06 -23.17 -24.49
C GLU A 175 -10.03 -24.34 -23.48
N LEU A 176 -10.96 -25.30 -23.59
CA LEU A 176 -11.03 -26.48 -22.72
C LEU A 176 -9.88 -27.46 -22.96
N ARG A 177 -9.40 -27.59 -24.20
CA ARG A 177 -8.21 -28.40 -24.52
C ARG A 177 -6.95 -27.77 -23.94
N GLU A 178 -6.76 -26.47 -24.14
CA GLU A 178 -5.65 -25.71 -23.56
C GLU A 178 -5.68 -25.70 -22.04
N ALA A 179 -6.85 -25.50 -21.42
CA ALA A 179 -6.98 -25.55 -19.95
C ALA A 179 -6.65 -26.94 -19.41
N LYS A 180 -7.07 -28.01 -20.10
CA LYS A 180 -6.73 -29.39 -19.75
C LYS A 180 -5.25 -29.71 -19.98
N GLU A 181 -4.62 -29.11 -20.97
CA GLU A 181 -3.17 -29.23 -21.22
C GLU A 181 -2.36 -28.44 -20.19
N LYS A 182 -2.76 -27.21 -19.84
CA LYS A 182 -2.18 -26.40 -18.77
C LYS A 182 -2.30 -27.08 -17.40
N LEU A 183 -3.45 -27.67 -17.08
CA LEU A 183 -3.64 -28.46 -15.85
C LEU A 183 -2.72 -29.69 -15.83
N ARG A 184 -2.54 -30.35 -16.97
CA ARG A 184 -1.65 -31.50 -17.10
C ARG A 184 -0.17 -31.10 -16.96
N LEU A 185 0.23 -30.00 -17.57
CA LEU A 185 1.57 -29.42 -17.41
C LEU A 185 1.84 -29.03 -15.96
N GLN A 186 0.89 -28.42 -15.24
CA GLN A 186 1.03 -28.17 -13.80
C GLN A 186 1.13 -29.46 -12.97
N GLN A 187 0.44 -30.52 -13.36
CA GLN A 187 0.49 -31.81 -12.67
C GLN A 187 1.82 -32.53 -12.93
N ASP A 188 2.32 -32.48 -14.16
CA ASP A 188 3.61 -33.04 -14.57
C ASP A 188 4.80 -32.20 -14.04
N GLU A 189 4.67 -30.87 -13.90
CA GLU A 189 5.66 -30.00 -13.21
C GLU A 189 5.72 -30.24 -11.68
N SER A 190 4.68 -30.85 -11.10
CA SER A 190 4.63 -31.14 -9.66
C SER A 190 5.30 -32.47 -9.27
N VAL A 191 5.70 -33.31 -10.23
CA VAL A 191 6.26 -34.65 -9.98
C VAL A 191 7.51 -34.91 -10.82
N ASP A 192 8.64 -35.04 -10.11
CA ASP A 192 10.01 -35.32 -10.60
C ASP A 192 10.69 -34.14 -11.34
N GLY A 193 11.83 -33.70 -10.83
CA GLY A 193 12.46 -32.44 -11.22
C GLY A 193 13.92 -32.58 -11.64
N SER A 194 14.43 -31.63 -12.45
CA SER A 194 15.88 -31.56 -12.69
C SER A 194 16.43 -30.14 -12.86
N PHE A 195 17.57 -29.93 -12.22
CA PHE A 195 18.19 -28.64 -11.94
C PHE A 195 19.06 -28.14 -13.11
N ARG A 196 18.65 -27.07 -13.83
CA ARG A 196 19.55 -26.30 -14.73
C ARG A 196 18.98 -24.92 -15.09
N GLY A 197 19.61 -23.81 -14.66
CA GLY A 197 19.15 -22.47 -15.13
C GLY A 197 19.75 -21.20 -14.51
N ALA A 198 20.42 -21.26 -13.35
CA ALA A 198 21.28 -20.20 -12.81
C ALA A 198 20.70 -18.75 -12.73
N ARG A 199 19.89 -18.45 -11.69
CA ARG A 199 19.80 -17.09 -11.09
C ARG A 199 19.12 -17.00 -9.70
N ASN A 200 19.40 -17.94 -8.79
CA ASN A 200 18.90 -17.88 -7.41
C ASN A 200 20.05 -17.83 -6.39
N GLY A 201 20.28 -16.65 -5.80
CA GLY A 201 21.19 -16.47 -4.66
C GLY A 201 20.49 -16.09 -3.35
N GLY A 202 19.16 -15.96 -3.36
CA GLY A 202 18.36 -15.58 -2.18
C GLY A 202 17.47 -16.69 -1.63
N PHE A 203 16.93 -17.58 -2.48
CA PHE A 203 16.06 -18.67 -2.02
C PHE A 203 16.83 -19.71 -1.20
N ASP A 204 18.05 -20.07 -1.59
CA ASP A 204 18.89 -21.02 -0.85
C ASP A 204 19.29 -20.47 0.53
N ASP A 205 19.52 -19.16 0.68
CA ASP A 205 19.75 -18.50 1.99
C ASP A 205 18.49 -18.57 2.87
N ILE A 206 17.32 -18.25 2.30
CA ILE A 206 16.04 -18.30 3.02
C ILE A 206 15.73 -19.74 3.48
N LEU A 207 15.94 -20.73 2.61
CA LEU A 207 15.78 -22.16 2.94
C LEU A 207 16.77 -22.61 4.02
N ALA A 208 18.04 -22.24 3.90
CA ALA A 208 19.04 -22.54 4.92
C ALA A 208 18.72 -21.87 6.28
N ARG A 209 18.15 -20.67 6.26
CA ARG A 209 17.75 -19.93 7.47
C ARG A 209 16.49 -20.51 8.13
N ILE A 210 15.51 -20.97 7.34
CA ILE A 210 14.34 -21.72 7.83
C ILE A 210 14.80 -23.04 8.49
N ALA A 211 15.61 -23.84 7.78
CA ALA A 211 16.20 -25.07 8.32
C ALA A 211 17.22 -24.82 9.46
N GLY A 212 17.61 -23.56 9.68
CA GLY A 212 18.30 -23.10 10.89
C GLY A 212 17.33 -23.03 12.07
N TYR A 213 16.28 -22.20 11.95
CA TYR A 213 15.27 -22.01 12.99
C TYR A 213 14.53 -23.30 13.39
N GLU A 214 14.24 -24.20 12.43
CA GLU A 214 13.62 -25.51 12.73
C GLU A 214 14.50 -26.37 13.66
N ARG A 215 15.83 -26.35 13.44
CA ARG A 215 16.80 -27.08 14.27
C ARG A 215 16.96 -26.43 15.64
N ASP A 216 16.97 -25.10 15.69
CA ASP A 216 17.03 -24.37 16.96
C ASP A 216 15.75 -24.55 17.79
N LEU A 217 14.58 -24.65 17.15
CA LEU A 217 13.31 -25.01 17.78
C LEU A 217 13.36 -26.45 18.34
N MET A 218 13.90 -27.41 17.57
CA MET A 218 14.08 -28.79 18.03
C MET A 218 15.02 -28.86 19.24
N ASN A 219 16.17 -28.19 19.18
CA ASN A 219 17.13 -28.08 20.29
C ASN A 219 16.51 -27.39 21.53
N ALA A 220 15.65 -26.39 21.34
CA ALA A 220 14.94 -25.72 22.43
C ALA A 220 13.91 -26.65 23.10
N ASN A 221 13.14 -27.40 22.31
CA ASN A 221 12.15 -28.36 22.80
C ASN A 221 12.80 -29.53 23.57
N GLU A 222 13.93 -30.07 23.08
CA GLU A 222 14.69 -31.09 23.81
C GLU A 222 15.21 -30.55 25.16
N ARG A 223 15.72 -29.31 25.19
CA ARG A 223 16.13 -28.65 26.44
C ARG A 223 14.97 -28.38 27.40
N ILE A 224 13.78 -28.08 26.88
CA ILE A 224 12.56 -27.97 27.69
C ILE A 224 12.23 -29.32 28.32
N GLN A 225 12.16 -30.40 27.54
CA GLN A 225 11.88 -31.75 28.04
C GLN A 225 12.88 -32.18 29.13
N VAL A 226 14.18 -32.00 28.91
CA VAL A 226 15.21 -32.30 29.93
C VAL A 226 15.01 -31.47 31.21
N SER A 227 14.56 -30.22 31.10
CA SER A 227 14.25 -29.39 32.26
C SER A 227 12.95 -29.80 32.97
N GLU A 228 11.95 -30.29 32.24
CA GLU A 228 10.70 -30.84 32.81
C GLU A 228 10.98 -32.16 33.55
N GLU A 229 11.84 -33.02 33.01
CA GLU A 229 12.32 -34.24 33.66
C GLU A 229 13.15 -33.94 34.94
N GLU A 230 13.98 -32.90 34.92
CA GLU A 230 14.69 -32.38 36.10
C GLU A 230 13.70 -31.85 37.16
N VAL A 231 12.74 -31.02 36.77
CA VAL A 231 11.69 -30.50 37.65
C VAL A 231 10.83 -31.62 38.22
N ALA A 232 10.51 -32.67 37.45
CA ALA A 232 9.81 -33.85 37.94
C ALA A 232 10.66 -34.64 38.96
N ARG A 233 11.98 -34.74 38.75
CA ARG A 233 12.90 -35.39 39.71
C ARG A 233 12.97 -34.61 41.02
N LEU A 234 13.20 -33.31 40.95
CA LEU A 234 13.28 -32.42 42.11
C LEU A 234 11.94 -32.34 42.88
N ASN A 235 10.79 -32.40 42.19
CA ASN A 235 9.48 -32.50 42.86
C ASN A 235 9.31 -33.83 43.60
N ASN A 236 9.76 -34.95 43.05
CA ASN A 236 9.73 -36.23 43.75
C ASN A 236 10.69 -36.26 44.96
N GLU A 237 11.85 -35.60 44.85
CA GLU A 237 12.79 -35.45 45.97
C GLU A 237 12.25 -34.52 47.06
N LEU A 238 11.69 -33.36 46.72
CA LEU A 238 10.96 -32.49 47.66
C LEU A 238 9.80 -33.23 48.32
N LYS A 239 9.04 -34.04 47.58
CA LYS A 239 7.96 -34.88 48.13
C LYS A 239 8.49 -35.94 49.08
N LYS A 240 9.69 -36.50 48.84
CA LYS A 240 10.37 -37.45 49.73
C LYS A 240 10.81 -36.77 51.03
N TYR A 241 11.44 -35.60 50.96
CA TYR A 241 11.80 -34.82 52.16
C TYR A 241 10.57 -34.39 52.96
N ARG A 242 9.53 -33.87 52.29
CA ARG A 242 8.22 -33.53 52.90
C ARG A 242 7.48 -34.72 53.50
N SER A 243 7.80 -35.95 53.07
CA SER A 243 7.29 -37.20 53.68
C SER A 243 8.14 -37.67 54.87
N SER A 244 9.38 -37.19 54.99
CA SER A 244 10.27 -37.44 56.12
C SER A 244 10.10 -36.43 57.26
N GLU A 245 9.59 -35.23 56.96
CA GLU A 245 9.43 -34.10 57.88
C GLU A 245 8.17 -34.22 58.78
N VAL A 246 7.40 -35.30 58.64
CA VAL A 246 6.08 -35.49 59.31
C VAL A 246 6.14 -36.52 60.45
N THR A 247 7.26 -37.22 60.65
CA THR A 247 7.37 -38.33 61.62
C THR A 247 8.14 -38.02 62.92
N GLU A 248 8.77 -36.84 63.05
CA GLU A 248 9.56 -36.46 64.24
C GLU A 248 9.08 -35.09 64.80
N GLY A 249 7.85 -35.05 65.34
CA GLY A 249 7.15 -33.79 65.62
C GLY A 249 6.09 -33.79 66.73
N LEU A 250 6.43 -34.31 67.92
CA LEU A 250 5.75 -34.07 69.22
C LEU A 250 4.24 -34.38 69.35
N GLN A 251 3.91 -35.37 70.21
CA GLN A 251 2.84 -35.19 71.21
C GLN A 251 3.30 -35.74 72.57
N SER A 252 2.96 -35.06 73.67
CA SER A 252 3.44 -35.36 75.01
C SER A 252 2.39 -35.05 76.09
N GLU A 253 2.10 -36.05 76.91
CA GLU A 253 1.48 -36.02 78.26
C GLU A 253 0.02 -35.56 78.49
N PHE A 254 -0.46 -35.98 79.69
CA PHE A 254 -1.72 -35.74 80.41
C PHE A 254 -2.99 -36.49 79.95
N ALA A 255 -3.85 -37.05 80.83
CA ALA A 255 -3.74 -37.49 82.25
C ALA A 255 -5.06 -38.23 82.69
N LEU A 256 -5.10 -38.80 83.92
CA LEU A 256 -6.23 -39.38 84.73
C LEU A 256 -6.14 -40.92 84.96
N SER A 257 -6.51 -41.53 86.10
CA SER A 257 -6.62 -41.07 87.52
C SER A 257 -6.91 -42.26 88.50
N THR A 258 -6.69 -42.08 89.83
CA THR A 258 -7.32 -42.81 91.00
C THR A 258 -7.16 -44.36 91.18
N GLU A 259 -7.22 -45.02 92.36
CA GLU A 259 -7.07 -44.70 93.82
C GLU A 259 -7.09 -46.03 94.69
N ILE A 260 -6.91 -45.94 96.03
CA ILE A 260 -7.36 -46.85 97.15
C ILE A 260 -6.28 -47.73 97.88
N LYS A 261 -6.50 -48.02 99.19
CA LYS A 261 -5.53 -48.54 100.21
C LYS A 261 -6.05 -49.67 101.14
N ALA A 262 -5.10 -50.40 101.77
CA ALA A 262 -5.21 -51.31 102.94
C ALA A 262 -3.79 -51.52 103.57
N ALA A 263 -3.48 -52.26 104.66
CA ALA A 263 -4.07 -52.52 106.01
C ALA A 263 -3.10 -53.49 106.79
N THR A 264 -3.00 -53.67 108.13
CA THR A 264 -3.23 -52.87 109.37
C THR A 264 -2.66 -53.63 110.61
N ARG A 265 -2.01 -52.94 111.58
CA ARG A 265 -1.79 -53.35 113.02
C ARG A 265 -0.87 -54.58 113.29
N GLU A 266 -0.35 -54.90 114.49
CA GLU A 266 -0.39 -54.35 115.89
C GLU A 266 0.91 -54.74 116.69
N ALA A 267 1.05 -54.39 118.00
CA ALA A 267 2.17 -54.84 118.88
C ALA A 267 1.88 -54.68 120.40
N GLU A 268 2.30 -55.62 121.29
CA GLU A 268 2.32 -55.41 122.77
C GLU A 268 3.01 -56.53 123.65
N LEU A 269 3.28 -56.20 124.94
CA LEU A 269 3.35 -57.04 126.19
C LEU A 269 4.65 -57.70 126.77
N GLU A 270 4.62 -57.83 128.12
CA GLU A 270 5.53 -58.45 129.13
C GLU A 270 4.64 -58.79 130.40
N PRO A 271 5.03 -58.90 131.72
CA PRO A 271 6.32 -58.89 132.46
C PRO A 271 6.51 -59.96 133.61
N GLU A 272 7.65 -59.86 134.36
CA GLU A 272 7.89 -60.23 135.79
C GLU A 272 7.75 -61.67 136.36
N ILE A 273 8.46 -61.98 137.48
CA ILE A 273 7.91 -62.44 138.81
C ILE A 273 8.98 -62.94 139.85
N ASN A 274 9.00 -62.31 141.06
CA ASN A 274 9.26 -62.86 142.43
C ASN A 274 10.62 -63.50 142.86
N GLN A 275 10.98 -63.62 144.17
CA GLN A 275 10.44 -63.06 145.45
C GLN A 275 11.46 -63.20 146.61
N ALA A 276 11.37 -62.33 147.61
CA ALA A 276 12.20 -62.38 148.82
C ALA A 276 11.67 -63.40 149.87
N SER A 277 12.47 -64.42 150.21
CA SER A 277 12.16 -65.35 151.33
C SER A 277 13.37 -65.94 152.07
N ARG A 278 14.61 -65.54 151.74
CA ARG A 278 15.84 -66.08 152.38
C ARG A 278 16.56 -65.13 153.35
N LEU A 279 15.94 -64.01 153.71
CA LEU A 279 16.42 -63.12 154.78
C LEU A 279 16.32 -63.73 156.20
N GLN A 280 15.93 -64.99 156.33
CA GLN A 280 15.99 -65.79 157.57
C GLN A 280 17.02 -66.94 157.53
N GLU A 281 17.83 -67.04 156.47
CA GLU A 281 19.08 -67.81 156.42
C GLU A 281 20.23 -66.96 155.75
N ARG A 282 20.44 -65.66 156.02
CA ARG A 282 20.64 -64.96 157.31
C ARG A 282 21.86 -65.43 158.09
N ILE A 283 22.74 -64.46 158.38
CA ILE A 283 23.82 -64.48 159.38
C ILE A 283 24.91 -65.53 159.13
N ASP A 284 24.66 -66.82 159.31
CA ASP A 284 25.70 -67.86 159.22
C ASP A 284 26.33 -67.93 157.81
N ARG A 285 25.57 -67.55 156.77
CA ARG A 285 26.06 -67.40 155.38
C ARG A 285 26.94 -66.16 155.18
N LEU A 286 26.70 -65.09 155.95
CA LEU A 286 27.37 -63.79 155.80
C LEU A 286 28.83 -63.82 156.28
N GLU A 287 29.16 -64.68 157.25
CA GLU A 287 30.56 -64.87 157.69
C GLU A 287 31.41 -65.59 156.63
N CYS A 288 30.82 -66.47 155.82
CA CYS A 288 31.48 -67.03 154.63
C CYS A 288 31.55 -66.02 153.48
N GLU A 289 30.48 -65.27 153.21
CA GLU A 289 30.46 -64.23 152.17
C GLU A 289 31.48 -63.10 152.45
N ALA A 290 31.88 -62.87 153.70
CA ALA A 290 32.98 -61.97 154.06
C ALA A 290 34.36 -62.46 153.54
N PHE A 291 34.59 -63.78 153.45
CA PHE A 291 35.82 -64.34 152.88
C PHE A 291 35.80 -64.32 151.35
N ASP A 292 34.68 -64.73 150.74
CA ASP A 292 34.52 -64.73 149.28
C ASP A 292 34.52 -63.31 148.68
N SER A 293 33.93 -62.33 149.37
CA SER A 293 33.97 -60.93 148.94
C SER A 293 35.37 -60.34 149.00
N ASN A 294 36.19 -60.69 149.99
CA ASN A 294 37.60 -60.27 150.05
C ASN A 294 38.43 -60.86 148.88
N ALA A 295 38.21 -62.14 148.54
CA ALA A 295 38.82 -62.74 147.35
C ALA A 295 38.38 -62.04 146.05
N LYS A 296 37.10 -61.68 145.94
CA LYS A 296 36.55 -60.95 144.78
C LYS A 296 37.00 -59.49 144.69
N ILE A 297 37.28 -58.85 145.83
CA ILE A 297 37.93 -57.53 145.88
C ILE A 297 39.36 -57.63 145.32
N GLN A 298 40.13 -58.67 145.68
CA GLN A 298 41.47 -58.86 145.11
C GLN A 298 41.44 -59.13 143.60
N SER A 299 40.51 -59.96 143.09
CA SER A 299 40.40 -60.16 141.63
C SER A 299 40.04 -58.88 140.89
N LEU A 300 39.09 -58.09 141.44
CA LEU A 300 38.72 -56.79 140.86
C LEU A 300 39.87 -55.77 140.92
N MET A 301 40.69 -55.75 141.97
CA MET A 301 41.88 -54.88 142.03
C MET A 301 42.91 -55.23 140.96
N GLU A 302 43.11 -56.52 140.67
CA GLU A 302 44.05 -56.97 139.63
C GLU A 302 43.50 -56.72 138.21
N GLU A 303 42.20 -56.90 137.98
CA GLU A 303 41.55 -56.46 136.73
C GLU A 303 41.68 -54.95 136.53
N LEU A 304 41.52 -54.15 137.59
CA LEU A 304 41.70 -52.69 137.54
C LEU A 304 43.16 -52.32 137.24
N ARG A 305 44.14 -53.06 137.78
CA ARG A 305 45.57 -52.88 137.44
C ARG A 305 45.81 -53.12 135.94
N ILE A 306 45.33 -54.24 135.41
CA ILE A 306 45.48 -54.61 133.99
C ILE A 306 44.75 -53.60 133.08
N ALA A 307 43.58 -53.12 133.48
CA ALA A 307 42.84 -52.08 132.74
C ALA A 307 43.61 -50.74 132.72
N ASN A 308 44.24 -50.35 133.84
CA ASN A 308 45.01 -49.11 133.94
C ASN A 308 46.33 -49.17 133.15
N GLU A 309 46.98 -50.34 133.10
CA GLU A 309 48.13 -50.59 132.20
C GLU A 309 47.73 -50.52 130.72
N ARG A 310 46.58 -51.09 130.33
CA ARG A 310 46.04 -50.95 128.97
C ARG A 310 45.70 -49.50 128.62
N LEU A 311 45.15 -48.73 129.56
CA LEU A 311 44.89 -47.29 129.40
C LEU A 311 46.19 -46.48 129.24
N GLN A 312 47.27 -46.85 129.94
CA GLN A 312 48.60 -46.27 129.74
C GLN A 312 49.16 -46.54 128.34
N VAL A 313 48.92 -47.73 127.76
CA VAL A 313 49.34 -48.06 126.40
C VAL A 313 48.56 -47.25 125.37
N SER A 314 47.23 -47.24 125.41
CA SER A 314 46.42 -46.48 124.45
C SER A 314 46.64 -44.97 124.57
N LYS A 315 46.89 -44.44 125.76
CA LYS A 315 47.26 -43.03 125.97
C LYS A 315 48.59 -42.66 125.30
N LYS A 316 49.57 -43.57 125.29
CA LYS A 316 50.84 -43.38 124.56
C LYS A 316 50.65 -43.45 123.05
N GLU A 317 49.80 -44.36 122.58
CA GLU A 317 49.42 -44.47 121.16
C GLU A 317 48.68 -43.22 120.65
N VAL A 318 47.77 -42.65 121.45
CA VAL A 318 47.13 -41.35 121.15
C VAL A 318 48.16 -40.23 121.09
N THR A 319 49.19 -40.21 121.95
CA THR A 319 50.25 -39.20 121.83
C THR A 319 51.13 -39.36 120.59
N THR A 320 51.42 -40.58 120.12
CA THR A 320 52.19 -40.80 118.88
C THR A 320 51.36 -40.58 117.62
N LEU A 321 50.04 -40.80 117.65
CA LEU A 321 49.13 -40.39 116.57
C LEU A 321 48.97 -38.86 116.52
N LYS A 322 48.81 -38.19 117.66
CA LYS A 322 48.76 -36.71 117.71
C LYS A 322 50.06 -36.09 117.21
N GLY A 323 51.21 -36.62 117.60
CA GLY A 323 52.51 -36.17 117.09
C GLY A 323 52.72 -36.36 115.59
N LYS A 324 52.02 -37.31 114.94
CA LYS A 324 52.00 -37.45 113.47
C LYS A 324 51.04 -36.49 112.78
N LEU A 325 49.99 -36.02 113.48
CA LEU A 325 49.05 -35.02 112.96
C LEU A 325 49.58 -33.58 113.08
N GLU A 326 50.45 -33.32 114.06
CA GLU A 326 51.15 -32.04 114.24
C GLU A 326 52.55 -32.00 113.61
N GLY A 327 53.07 -33.13 113.13
CA GLY A 327 54.44 -33.28 112.62
C GLY A 327 54.65 -32.83 111.16
N ASP A 328 53.68 -33.10 110.28
CA ASP A 328 53.73 -32.68 108.87
C ASP A 328 52.83 -31.46 108.64
N GLY A 329 53.43 -30.27 108.60
CA GLY A 329 52.72 -28.99 108.55
C GLY A 329 51.85 -28.80 107.29
N PRO A 330 50.54 -28.48 107.42
CA PRO A 330 49.69 -28.15 106.28
C PRO A 330 50.12 -26.86 105.53
N SER A 331 50.78 -25.94 106.26
CA SER A 331 51.20 -24.59 105.85
C SER A 331 51.52 -24.46 104.36
N ASP A 332 52.52 -25.20 103.91
CA ASP A 332 53.17 -24.91 102.62
C ASP A 332 52.40 -25.51 101.44
N LYS A 333 51.47 -26.43 101.69
CA LYS A 333 50.50 -26.88 100.67
C LYS A 333 49.28 -25.93 100.64
N THR A 334 48.83 -25.45 101.79
CA THR A 334 47.73 -24.49 101.88
C THR A 334 48.11 -23.13 101.28
N SER A 335 49.33 -22.64 101.50
CA SER A 335 49.81 -21.37 100.92
C SER A 335 49.90 -21.42 99.40
N ASN A 336 50.57 -22.44 98.83
CA ASN A 336 50.68 -22.63 97.38
C ASN A 336 49.30 -22.73 96.71
N LEU A 337 48.38 -23.54 97.26
CA LEU A 337 47.00 -23.63 96.75
C LEU A 337 46.24 -22.29 96.87
N GLN A 338 46.53 -21.48 97.88
CA GLN A 338 45.91 -20.17 98.07
C GLN A 338 46.50 -19.10 97.14
N ASP A 339 47.77 -19.20 96.75
CA ASP A 339 48.38 -18.37 95.70
C ASP A 339 47.94 -18.78 94.30
N GLU A 340 47.80 -20.08 94.01
CA GLU A 340 47.13 -20.58 92.79
C GLU A 340 45.68 -20.09 92.71
N LEU A 341 44.92 -20.19 93.81
CA LEU A 341 43.57 -19.62 93.91
C LEU A 341 43.57 -18.11 93.68
N ALA A 342 44.59 -17.38 94.16
CA ALA A 342 44.72 -15.94 93.93
C ALA A 342 45.11 -15.60 92.49
N ILE A 343 45.89 -16.45 91.79
CA ILE A 343 46.17 -16.34 90.36
C ILE A 343 44.88 -16.60 89.56
N ALA A 344 44.19 -17.71 89.82
CA ALA A 344 42.91 -18.03 89.19
C ALA A 344 41.86 -16.92 89.41
N HIS A 345 41.76 -16.35 90.60
CA HIS A 345 40.91 -15.18 90.84
C HIS A 345 41.35 -13.92 90.07
N ARG A 346 42.64 -13.68 89.90
CA ARG A 346 43.15 -12.59 89.04
C ARG A 346 42.78 -12.83 87.58
N GLU A 347 42.94 -14.06 87.08
CA GLU A 347 42.57 -14.47 85.72
C GLU A 347 41.06 -14.35 85.47
N ILE A 348 40.22 -14.93 86.34
CA ILE A 348 38.76 -14.77 86.33
C ILE A 348 38.37 -13.29 86.29
N ASN A 349 39.04 -12.42 87.06
CA ASN A 349 38.76 -10.98 87.03
C ASN A 349 39.22 -10.30 85.72
N THR A 350 40.28 -10.75 85.07
CA THR A 350 40.65 -10.24 83.72
C THR A 350 39.72 -10.76 82.62
N LEU A 351 39.31 -12.03 82.67
CA LEU A 351 38.31 -12.61 81.77
C LEU A 351 36.95 -11.92 81.95
N LYS A 352 36.52 -11.65 83.19
CA LYS A 352 35.31 -10.89 83.50
C LYS A 352 35.38 -9.43 83.01
N LYS A 353 36.57 -8.82 83.02
CA LYS A 353 36.78 -7.50 82.37
C LYS A 353 36.65 -7.59 80.84
N LYS A 354 37.30 -8.57 80.20
CA LYS A 354 37.19 -8.82 78.75
C LYS A 354 35.73 -9.09 78.32
N LEU A 355 35.03 -9.99 79.01
CA LEU A 355 33.62 -10.30 78.78
C LEU A 355 32.71 -9.06 78.91
N ASN A 356 33.02 -8.15 79.84
CA ASN A 356 32.30 -6.87 79.97
C ASN A 356 32.67 -5.83 78.90
N VAL A 357 33.81 -5.95 78.22
CA VAL A 357 34.10 -5.17 77.01
C VAL A 357 33.34 -5.78 75.83
N GLU A 358 33.48 -7.08 75.62
CA GLU A 358 32.80 -7.81 74.54
C GLU A 358 31.28 -7.62 74.57
N LYS A 359 30.67 -7.72 75.77
CA LYS A 359 29.23 -7.46 75.94
C LYS A 359 28.80 -6.05 75.52
N ARG A 360 29.67 -5.04 75.65
CA ARG A 360 29.39 -3.67 75.17
C ARG A 360 29.55 -3.56 73.66
N GLU A 361 30.56 -4.19 73.06
CA GLU A 361 30.70 -4.22 71.60
C GLU A 361 29.55 -4.99 70.95
N VAL A 362 29.12 -6.12 71.53
CA VAL A 362 27.88 -6.83 71.14
C VAL A 362 26.65 -5.93 71.26
N SER A 363 26.52 -5.08 72.29
CA SER A 363 25.42 -4.11 72.37
C SER A 363 25.46 -3.07 71.25
N LYS A 364 26.63 -2.51 70.90
CA LYS A 364 26.77 -1.58 69.76
C LYS A 364 26.51 -2.27 68.41
N LEU A 365 26.87 -3.55 68.28
CA LEU A 365 26.58 -4.33 67.08
C LEU A 365 25.07 -4.62 66.98
N GLN A 366 24.39 -4.94 68.09
CA GLN A 366 22.94 -5.10 68.15
C GLN A 366 22.19 -3.81 67.77
N GLU A 367 22.67 -2.66 68.26
CA GLU A 367 22.19 -1.32 67.90
C GLU A 367 22.36 -1.06 66.39
N ARG A 368 23.57 -1.26 65.85
CA ARG A 368 23.84 -1.12 64.41
C ARG A 368 23.09 -2.11 63.52
N ILE A 369 22.76 -3.31 64.01
CA ILE A 369 21.90 -4.27 63.31
C ILE A 369 20.47 -3.72 63.28
N SER A 370 19.95 -3.27 64.42
CA SER A 370 18.64 -2.61 64.49
C SER A 370 18.55 -1.42 63.53
N ASP A 371 19.55 -0.53 63.47
CA ASP A 371 19.57 0.60 62.53
C ASP A 371 19.45 0.14 61.06
N ARG A 372 20.16 -0.94 60.69
CA ARG A 372 20.08 -1.53 59.35
C ARG A 372 18.76 -2.25 59.10
N ASP A 373 18.15 -2.84 60.12
CA ASP A 373 16.79 -3.41 60.04
C ASP A 373 15.69 -2.33 59.95
N HIS A 374 15.99 -1.07 60.29
CA HIS A 374 15.12 0.09 60.04
C HIS A 374 15.32 0.57 58.59
N GLU A 375 16.57 0.87 58.19
CA GLU A 375 16.93 1.26 56.82
C GLU A 375 16.43 0.26 55.77
N ALA A 376 16.56 -1.04 56.02
CA ALA A 376 16.08 -2.10 55.11
C ALA A 376 14.54 -2.15 55.00
N ARG A 377 13.80 -1.76 56.04
CA ARG A 377 12.33 -1.63 55.99
C ARG A 377 11.92 -0.38 55.22
N ASP A 378 12.57 0.75 55.47
CA ASP A 378 12.27 2.01 54.79
C ASP A 378 12.59 1.91 53.29
N LEU A 379 13.72 1.28 52.92
CA LEU A 379 14.05 0.95 51.53
C LEU A 379 13.03 -0.02 50.91
N LYS A 380 12.57 -1.04 51.66
CA LYS A 380 11.55 -1.98 51.16
C LYS A 380 10.21 -1.27 50.88
N ILE A 381 9.80 -0.35 51.75
CA ILE A 381 8.62 0.49 51.54
C ILE A 381 8.81 1.35 50.29
N ALA A 382 9.95 2.06 50.18
CA ALA A 382 10.25 2.92 49.03
C ALA A 382 10.29 2.14 47.69
N VAL A 383 10.75 0.88 47.69
CA VAL A 383 10.69 -0.01 46.51
C VAL A 383 9.25 -0.36 46.17
N SER A 384 8.41 -0.79 47.12
CA SER A 384 7.00 -1.07 46.86
C SER A 384 6.23 0.16 46.37
N ASP A 385 6.53 1.34 46.93
CA ASP A 385 5.99 2.64 46.51
C ASP A 385 6.39 3.03 45.07
N ALA A 386 7.58 2.60 44.62
CA ALA A 386 8.07 2.80 43.26
C ALA A 386 7.44 1.78 42.29
N GLU A 387 7.38 0.50 42.67
CA GLU A 387 6.72 -0.56 41.91
C GLU A 387 5.24 -0.22 41.64
N GLN A 388 4.53 0.28 42.65
CA GLN A 388 3.12 0.67 42.52
C GLN A 388 2.89 1.89 41.61
N LYS A 389 3.90 2.74 41.38
CA LYS A 389 3.87 3.86 40.41
C LYS A 389 4.26 3.41 39.00
N ILE A 390 5.28 2.57 38.88
CA ILE A 390 5.78 2.05 37.59
C ILE A 390 4.76 1.09 36.95
N PHE A 391 3.98 0.34 37.74
CA PHE A 391 3.02 -0.63 37.19
C PHE A 391 1.91 0.00 36.31
N PRO A 392 1.17 1.05 36.73
CA PRO A 392 0.20 1.72 35.87
C PRO A 392 0.84 2.45 34.69
N GLU A 393 2.03 3.04 34.84
CA GLU A 393 2.78 3.66 33.72
C GLU A 393 3.12 2.60 32.65
N LYS A 394 3.62 1.44 33.07
CA LYS A 394 3.90 0.29 32.19
C LYS A 394 2.64 -0.24 31.50
N ALA A 395 1.49 -0.25 32.20
CA ALA A 395 0.21 -0.63 31.61
C ALA A 395 -0.28 0.39 30.56
N LEU A 396 -0.14 1.69 30.85
CA LEU A 396 -0.48 2.78 29.93
C LEU A 396 0.40 2.75 28.67
N ILE A 397 1.71 2.61 28.83
CA ILE A 397 2.65 2.48 27.69
C ILE A 397 2.29 1.25 26.85
N LYS A 398 1.95 0.11 27.48
CA LYS A 398 1.52 -1.08 26.73
C LYS A 398 0.23 -0.83 25.94
N ALA A 399 -0.76 -0.15 26.53
CA ALA A 399 -2.01 0.19 25.84
C ALA A 399 -1.77 1.17 24.67
N GLN A 400 -0.91 2.17 24.86
CA GLN A 400 -0.49 3.09 23.79
C GLN A 400 0.25 2.35 22.66
N MET A 401 1.12 1.38 22.99
CA MET A 401 1.78 0.54 21.99
C MET A 401 0.79 -0.33 21.21
N SER A 402 -0.19 -0.96 21.87
CA SER A 402 -1.27 -1.71 21.19
C SER A 402 -2.03 -0.81 20.21
N LYS A 403 -2.50 0.35 20.67
CA LYS A 403 -3.22 1.31 19.81
C LYS A 403 -2.39 1.78 18.61
N LEU A 404 -1.10 2.08 18.80
CA LEU A 404 -0.21 2.47 17.69
C LEU A 404 0.07 1.32 16.70
N ILE A 405 0.02 0.07 17.15
CA ILE A 405 0.10 -1.11 16.27
C ILE A 405 -1.18 -1.26 15.46
N GLU A 406 -2.36 -1.11 16.09
CA GLU A 406 -3.68 -1.17 15.46
C GLU A 406 -3.86 -0.06 14.41
N GLU A 407 -3.49 1.18 14.75
CA GLU A 407 -3.45 2.33 13.83
C GLU A 407 -2.51 2.08 12.65
N ARG A 408 -1.31 1.52 12.91
CA ARG A 408 -0.39 1.13 11.83
C ARG A 408 -1.02 0.08 10.92
N THR A 409 -1.63 -0.99 11.45
CA THR A 409 -2.21 -2.05 10.61
C THR A 409 -3.34 -1.52 9.71
N CYS A 410 -4.21 -0.66 10.25
CA CYS A 410 -5.28 -0.01 9.47
C CYS A 410 -4.71 0.88 8.35
N LEU A 411 -3.67 1.67 8.62
CA LEU A 411 -2.98 2.47 7.59
C LEU A 411 -2.25 1.62 6.55
N GLU A 412 -1.70 0.46 6.95
CA GLU A 412 -1.03 -0.47 6.04
C GLU A 412 -2.01 -1.22 5.13
N GLU A 413 -3.24 -1.48 5.61
CA GLU A 413 -4.34 -2.01 4.80
C GLU A 413 -4.88 -0.97 3.81
N GLN A 414 -5.12 0.27 4.24
CA GLN A 414 -5.49 1.38 3.35
C GLN A 414 -4.42 1.62 2.27
N LEU A 415 -3.13 1.50 2.61
CA LEU A 415 -2.04 1.62 1.63
C LEU A 415 -2.09 0.48 0.59
N LYS A 416 -2.35 -0.76 1.00
CA LYS A 416 -2.53 -1.90 0.08
C LYS A 416 -3.77 -1.75 -0.82
N GLU A 417 -4.84 -1.13 -0.33
CA GLU A 417 -6.02 -0.77 -1.14
C GLU A 417 -5.68 0.32 -2.17
N GLN A 418 -4.99 1.39 -1.77
CA GLN A 418 -4.59 2.43 -2.73
C GLN A 418 -3.58 1.90 -3.76
N GLU A 419 -2.69 0.97 -3.40
CA GLU A 419 -1.86 0.27 -4.37
C GLU A 419 -2.66 -0.61 -5.33
N SER A 420 -3.69 -1.35 -4.87
CA SER A 420 -4.49 -2.20 -5.75
C SER A 420 -5.33 -1.37 -6.72
N ARG A 421 -5.89 -0.24 -6.24
CA ARG A 421 -6.55 0.78 -7.06
C ARG A 421 -5.60 1.48 -8.03
N GLY A 422 -4.35 1.69 -7.63
CA GLY A 422 -3.28 2.17 -8.52
C GLY A 422 -3.03 1.19 -9.66
N ARG A 423 -2.80 -0.09 -9.34
CA ARG A 423 -2.58 -1.17 -10.31
C ARG A 423 -3.75 -1.32 -11.30
N SER A 424 -5.00 -1.29 -10.84
CA SER A 424 -6.15 -1.36 -11.76
C SER A 424 -6.22 -0.17 -12.72
N LEU A 425 -5.93 1.05 -12.24
CA LEU A 425 -5.90 2.25 -13.09
C LEU A 425 -4.72 2.23 -14.07
N GLU A 426 -3.57 1.65 -13.71
CA GLU A 426 -2.45 1.43 -14.64
C GLU A 426 -2.78 0.40 -15.72
N ASP A 427 -3.55 -0.64 -15.39
CA ASP A 427 -4.06 -1.62 -16.35
C ASP A 427 -5.13 -1.02 -17.28
N ASP A 428 -6.09 -0.24 -16.75
CA ASP A 428 -7.08 0.53 -17.54
C ASP A 428 -6.38 1.48 -18.53
N ILE A 429 -5.37 2.23 -18.07
CA ILE A 429 -4.56 3.12 -18.91
C ILE A 429 -3.84 2.34 -20.01
N ARG A 430 -3.37 1.12 -19.74
CA ARG A 430 -2.73 0.26 -20.74
C ARG A 430 -3.74 -0.26 -21.78
N MET A 431 -4.95 -0.62 -21.35
CA MET A 431 -6.04 -1.00 -22.24
C MET A 431 -6.44 0.14 -23.18
N PHE A 432 -6.71 1.34 -22.65
CA PHE A 432 -7.04 2.51 -23.48
C PHE A 432 -5.90 2.92 -24.42
N GLN A 433 -4.63 2.70 -24.05
CA GLN A 433 -3.50 2.91 -24.95
C GLN A 433 -3.47 1.90 -26.10
N ALA A 434 -3.82 0.64 -25.86
CA ALA A 434 -3.94 -0.38 -26.90
C ALA A 434 -5.10 -0.11 -27.86
N GLU A 435 -6.30 0.17 -27.33
CA GLU A 435 -7.48 0.55 -28.14
C GLU A 435 -7.23 1.79 -28.99
N LYS A 436 -6.55 2.80 -28.42
CA LYS A 436 -6.12 3.99 -29.16
C LYS A 436 -5.17 3.64 -30.30
N ALA A 437 -4.17 2.79 -30.06
CA ALA A 437 -3.22 2.38 -31.09
C ALA A 437 -3.89 1.57 -32.21
N GLU A 438 -4.86 0.70 -31.89
CA GLU A 438 -5.69 0.03 -32.89
C GLU A 438 -6.52 1.01 -33.73
N MET A 439 -7.15 2.00 -33.10
CA MET A 439 -7.93 3.02 -33.83
C MET A 439 -7.04 3.90 -34.72
N GLU A 440 -5.86 4.30 -34.25
CA GLU A 440 -4.87 5.01 -35.07
C GLU A 440 -4.40 4.15 -36.25
N GLN A 441 -4.12 2.86 -36.04
CA GLN A 441 -3.76 1.95 -37.14
C GLN A 441 -4.89 1.77 -38.16
N ARG A 442 -6.14 1.62 -37.72
CA ARG A 442 -7.31 1.49 -38.63
C ARG A 442 -7.48 2.73 -39.49
N LEU A 443 -7.33 3.92 -38.89
CA LEU A 443 -7.39 5.20 -39.62
C LEU A 443 -6.21 5.36 -40.59
N ASP A 444 -4.99 4.98 -40.21
CA ASP A 444 -3.83 5.01 -41.13
C ASP A 444 -4.02 4.05 -42.33
N CYS A 445 -4.64 2.88 -42.12
CA CYS A 445 -5.01 1.97 -43.19
C CYS A 445 -6.09 2.56 -44.12
N GLU A 446 -7.16 3.16 -43.58
CA GLU A 446 -8.20 3.83 -44.38
C GLU A 446 -7.63 5.03 -45.16
N ILE A 447 -6.79 5.85 -44.52
CA ILE A 447 -6.08 6.96 -45.16
C ILE A 447 -5.13 6.46 -46.25
N GLN A 448 -4.52 5.27 -46.10
CA GLN A 448 -3.68 4.69 -47.14
C GLN A 448 -4.50 4.18 -48.33
N GLN A 449 -5.61 3.47 -48.09
CA GLN A 449 -6.53 3.04 -49.14
C GLN A 449 -7.09 4.23 -49.93
N LEU A 450 -7.51 5.31 -49.24
CA LEU A 450 -8.03 6.51 -49.90
C LEU A 450 -6.98 7.24 -50.77
N LYS A 451 -5.68 7.16 -50.45
CA LYS A 451 -4.62 7.67 -51.34
C LYS A 451 -4.48 6.81 -52.59
N GLU A 452 -4.63 5.50 -52.46
CA GLU A 452 -4.55 4.56 -53.58
C GLU A 452 -5.74 4.75 -54.52
N ASP A 453 -6.97 4.85 -53.98
CA ASP A 453 -8.17 5.24 -54.72
C ASP A 453 -8.02 6.58 -55.45
N ILE A 454 -7.43 7.60 -54.80
CA ILE A 454 -7.15 8.90 -55.43
C ILE A 454 -6.14 8.74 -56.58
N ALA A 455 -5.05 8.02 -56.35
CA ALA A 455 -4.03 7.79 -57.39
C ALA A 455 -4.59 7.00 -58.59
N GLU A 456 -5.46 6.01 -58.38
CA GLU A 456 -6.17 5.35 -59.48
C GLU A 456 -7.06 6.32 -60.25
N ARG A 457 -7.82 7.17 -59.54
CA ARG A 457 -8.69 8.18 -60.16
C ARG A 457 -7.92 9.22 -60.96
N ASP A 458 -6.76 9.67 -60.47
CA ASP A 458 -5.86 10.57 -61.21
C ASP A 458 -5.32 9.89 -62.48
N ASN A 459 -4.94 8.61 -62.40
CA ASN A 459 -4.57 7.80 -63.57
C ASN A 459 -5.75 7.59 -64.55
N HIS A 460 -7.00 7.64 -64.09
CA HIS A 460 -8.18 7.61 -64.96
C HIS A 460 -8.48 8.97 -65.60
N ILE A 461 -8.30 10.07 -64.88
CA ILE A 461 -8.41 11.44 -65.42
C ILE A 461 -7.35 11.67 -66.51
N GLU A 462 -6.10 11.29 -66.27
CA GLU A 462 -5.00 11.46 -67.24
C GLU A 462 -5.26 10.67 -68.55
N LYS A 463 -5.92 9.50 -68.49
CA LYS A 463 -6.37 8.74 -69.67
C LYS A 463 -7.51 9.46 -70.41
N LEU A 464 -8.45 10.06 -69.69
CA LEU A 464 -9.56 10.82 -70.27
C LEU A 464 -9.06 12.10 -70.95
N ASP A 465 -8.15 12.85 -70.31
CA ASP A 465 -7.55 14.06 -70.90
C ASP A 465 -6.79 13.75 -72.19
N LYS A 466 -5.99 12.66 -72.21
CA LYS A 466 -5.34 12.17 -73.45
C LYS A 466 -6.35 11.86 -74.55
N SER A 467 -7.48 11.23 -74.23
CA SER A 467 -8.54 10.95 -75.22
C SER A 467 -9.27 12.21 -75.69
N LEU A 468 -9.45 13.19 -74.79
CA LEU A 468 -10.06 14.47 -75.08
C LEU A 468 -9.17 15.33 -75.99
N ASP A 469 -7.85 15.29 -75.82
CA ASP A 469 -6.90 16.00 -76.70
C ASP A 469 -6.83 15.39 -78.11
N VAL A 470 -6.94 14.06 -78.25
CA VAL A 470 -7.15 13.41 -79.56
C VAL A 470 -8.43 13.92 -80.21
N LEU A 471 -9.58 13.84 -79.52
CA LEU A 471 -10.86 14.33 -80.05
C LEU A 471 -10.86 15.84 -80.37
N LYS A 472 -10.10 16.67 -79.62
CA LYS A 472 -9.89 18.09 -79.96
C LYS A 472 -9.18 18.23 -81.30
N SER A 473 -8.12 17.45 -81.55
CA SER A 473 -7.34 17.49 -82.80
C SER A 473 -8.15 16.99 -84.01
N GLU A 474 -8.89 15.89 -83.89
CA GLU A 474 -9.82 15.42 -84.93
C GLU A 474 -10.86 16.49 -85.28
N ARG A 475 -11.42 17.17 -84.26
CA ARG A 475 -12.36 18.28 -84.44
C ARG A 475 -11.71 19.52 -85.08
N ASP A 476 -10.46 19.83 -84.80
CA ASP A 476 -9.72 20.91 -85.48
C ASP A 476 -9.39 20.55 -86.93
N GLU A 477 -9.04 19.30 -87.23
CA GLU A 477 -8.80 18.80 -88.60
C GLU A 477 -10.08 18.84 -89.45
N LEU A 478 -11.20 18.30 -88.94
CA LEU A 478 -12.51 18.38 -89.60
C LEU A 478 -12.98 19.84 -89.78
N ASN A 479 -12.64 20.73 -88.85
CA ASN A 479 -12.94 22.16 -89.00
C ASN A 479 -12.12 22.82 -90.13
N VAL A 480 -10.88 22.39 -90.36
CA VAL A 480 -10.09 22.82 -91.54
C VAL A 480 -10.71 22.28 -92.83
N GLU A 481 -11.14 21.02 -92.87
CA GLU A 481 -11.83 20.45 -94.04
C GLU A 481 -13.14 21.20 -94.36
N VAL A 482 -13.96 21.49 -93.34
CA VAL A 482 -15.19 22.29 -93.49
C VAL A 482 -14.92 23.69 -94.03
N ILE A 483 -13.83 24.34 -93.62
CA ILE A 483 -13.40 25.64 -94.16
C ILE A 483 -12.99 25.51 -95.64
N ALA A 484 -12.25 24.46 -96.00
CA ALA A 484 -11.82 24.21 -97.38
C ALA A 484 -13.01 23.91 -98.32
N LEU A 485 -13.92 23.01 -97.91
CA LEU A 485 -15.14 22.70 -98.64
C LEU A 485 -16.05 23.93 -98.79
N LYS A 486 -16.17 24.76 -97.75
CA LYS A 486 -16.92 26.01 -97.82
C LYS A 486 -16.32 26.99 -98.84
N ALA A 487 -14.98 27.11 -98.90
CA ALA A 487 -14.31 27.91 -99.90
C ALA A 487 -14.56 27.38 -101.32
N GLU A 488 -14.48 26.05 -101.52
CA GLU A 488 -14.77 25.41 -102.80
C GLU A 488 -16.22 25.65 -103.26
N VAL A 489 -17.21 25.54 -102.35
CA VAL A 489 -18.62 25.87 -102.63
C VAL A 489 -18.75 27.33 -103.06
N THR A 490 -18.17 28.30 -102.33
CA THR A 490 -18.25 29.71 -102.73
C THR A 490 -17.59 30.00 -104.09
N SER A 491 -16.57 29.23 -104.47
CA SER A 491 -15.94 29.32 -105.79
C SER A 491 -16.86 28.76 -106.90
N ARG A 492 -17.55 27.63 -106.64
CA ARG A 492 -18.57 27.09 -107.54
C ARG A 492 -19.76 28.04 -107.69
N ASP A 493 -20.22 28.66 -106.61
CA ASP A 493 -21.34 29.61 -106.63
C ASP A 493 -21.01 30.85 -107.49
N GLU A 494 -19.80 31.40 -107.38
CA GLU A 494 -19.33 32.49 -108.25
C GLU A 494 -19.22 32.04 -109.73
N GLN A 495 -18.73 30.82 -109.99
CA GLN A 495 -18.71 30.26 -111.35
C GLN A 495 -20.13 30.12 -111.92
N ILE A 496 -21.09 29.62 -111.12
CA ILE A 496 -22.51 29.49 -111.49
C ILE A 496 -23.12 30.88 -111.75
N TYR A 497 -22.78 31.89 -110.95
CA TYR A 497 -23.24 33.26 -111.15
C TYR A 497 -22.73 33.86 -112.47
N GLN A 498 -21.44 33.72 -112.79
CA GLN A 498 -20.90 34.17 -114.08
C GLN A 498 -21.51 33.39 -115.26
N MET A 499 -21.69 32.08 -115.15
CA MET A 499 -22.39 31.27 -116.16
C MET A 499 -23.85 31.72 -116.35
N GLY A 500 -24.56 32.04 -115.27
CA GLY A 500 -25.92 32.59 -115.31
C GLY A 500 -25.99 33.93 -116.03
N LYS A 501 -25.02 34.83 -115.76
CA LYS A 501 -24.87 36.12 -116.45
C LYS A 501 -24.60 35.96 -117.94
N HIS A 502 -23.70 35.04 -118.34
CA HIS A 502 -23.46 34.71 -119.75
C HIS A 502 -24.71 34.14 -120.43
N LEU A 503 -25.43 33.24 -119.77
CA LEU A 503 -26.68 32.67 -120.29
C LEU A 503 -27.78 33.74 -120.43
N GLN A 504 -27.86 34.71 -119.51
CA GLN A 504 -28.79 35.84 -119.60
C GLN A 504 -28.43 36.77 -120.77
N GLN A 505 -27.15 37.10 -120.96
CA GLN A 505 -26.68 37.89 -122.09
C GLN A 505 -27.03 37.21 -123.43
N LEU A 506 -26.74 35.90 -123.54
CA LEU A 506 -27.06 35.11 -124.72
C LEU A 506 -28.57 35.08 -124.99
N ARG A 507 -29.41 34.93 -123.96
CA ARG A 507 -30.88 35.02 -124.09
C ARG A 507 -31.33 36.39 -124.62
N ILE A 508 -30.74 37.49 -124.15
CA ILE A 508 -31.03 38.85 -124.63
C ILE A 508 -30.64 39.01 -126.11
N GLU A 509 -29.50 38.46 -126.53
CA GLU A 509 -29.05 38.50 -127.93
C GLU A 509 -29.93 37.63 -128.83
N HIS A 510 -30.33 36.43 -128.40
CA HIS A 510 -31.29 35.60 -129.12
C HIS A 510 -32.66 36.30 -129.28
N VAL A 511 -33.17 36.98 -128.24
CA VAL A 511 -34.42 37.75 -128.34
C VAL A 511 -34.30 38.91 -129.33
N LYS A 512 -33.16 39.62 -129.37
CA LYS A 512 -32.90 40.67 -130.37
C LYS A 512 -32.83 40.12 -131.79
N LEU A 513 -32.17 38.98 -131.99
CA LEU A 513 -32.08 38.30 -133.29
C LEU A 513 -33.44 37.79 -133.78
N ILE A 514 -34.29 37.28 -132.87
CA ILE A 514 -35.68 36.91 -133.19
C ILE A 514 -36.47 38.15 -133.65
N GLY A 515 -36.39 39.27 -132.91
CA GLY A 515 -37.05 40.52 -133.30
C GLY A 515 -36.62 41.03 -134.69
N GLY A 516 -35.32 41.10 -134.96
CA GLY A 516 -34.81 41.48 -136.29
C GLY A 516 -35.21 40.49 -137.40
N ALA A 517 -35.28 39.19 -137.10
CA ALA A 517 -35.78 38.18 -138.04
C ALA A 517 -37.31 38.26 -138.26
N GLU A 518 -38.08 38.84 -137.33
CA GLU A 518 -39.50 39.16 -137.51
C GLU A 518 -39.71 40.46 -138.31
N GLU A 519 -38.85 41.46 -138.13
CA GLU A 519 -38.85 42.69 -138.96
C GLU A 519 -38.49 42.39 -140.42
N LEU A 520 -37.43 41.63 -140.66
CA LEU A 520 -37.05 41.18 -142.01
C LEU A 520 -38.13 40.30 -142.66
N ARG A 521 -38.88 39.53 -141.87
CA ARG A 521 -40.01 38.71 -142.35
C ARG A 521 -41.19 39.59 -142.78
N LYS A 522 -41.58 40.58 -141.96
CA LYS A 522 -42.58 41.58 -142.33
C LYS A 522 -42.19 42.31 -143.62
N LEU A 523 -40.93 42.72 -143.77
CA LEU A 523 -40.43 43.33 -145.00
C LEU A 523 -40.44 42.37 -146.20
N MET A 524 -40.15 41.08 -146.02
CA MET A 524 -40.30 40.08 -147.08
C MET A 524 -41.77 39.86 -147.46
N ASP A 525 -42.69 39.88 -146.52
CA ASP A 525 -44.13 39.70 -146.79
C ASP A 525 -44.74 40.96 -147.44
N ASP A 526 -44.28 42.16 -147.06
CA ASP A 526 -44.56 43.45 -147.73
C ASP A 526 -43.97 43.56 -149.13
N LEU A 527 -42.85 42.86 -149.41
CA LEU A 527 -42.29 42.73 -150.75
C LEU A 527 -43.03 41.66 -151.56
N ARG A 528 -43.43 40.56 -150.92
CA ARG A 528 -44.22 39.48 -151.54
C ARG A 528 -45.59 39.97 -151.98
N SER A 529 -46.27 40.79 -151.17
CA SER A 529 -47.54 41.41 -151.57
C SER A 529 -47.33 42.32 -152.78
N LYS A 530 -46.36 43.24 -152.75
CA LYS A 530 -46.02 44.10 -153.90
C LYS A 530 -45.63 43.33 -155.16
N VAL A 531 -44.88 42.23 -155.03
CA VAL A 531 -44.57 41.34 -156.17
C VAL A 531 -45.86 40.72 -156.71
N LYS A 532 -46.75 40.21 -155.86
CA LYS A 532 -48.06 39.67 -156.28
C LYS A 532 -48.95 40.73 -156.92
N ASP A 533 -49.00 41.96 -156.39
CA ASP A 533 -49.75 43.08 -156.96
C ASP A 533 -49.23 43.45 -158.37
N LEU A 534 -47.90 43.37 -158.57
CA LEU A 534 -47.23 43.56 -159.85
C LEU A 534 -47.38 42.37 -160.80
N GLU A 535 -47.40 41.13 -160.31
CA GLU A 535 -47.69 39.92 -161.10
C GLU A 535 -49.13 39.95 -161.61
N GLU A 536 -50.09 40.32 -160.76
CA GLU A 536 -51.47 40.55 -161.17
C GLU A 536 -51.60 41.72 -162.15
N GLU A 537 -50.79 42.77 -162.02
CA GLU A 537 -50.75 43.88 -163.00
C GLU A 537 -50.15 43.44 -164.34
N VAL A 538 -49.08 42.66 -164.33
CA VAL A 538 -48.50 42.06 -165.54
C VAL A 538 -49.48 41.09 -166.20
N GLU A 539 -50.27 40.33 -165.42
CA GLU A 539 -51.29 39.44 -165.99
C GLU A 539 -52.51 40.21 -166.50
N ARG A 540 -52.96 41.30 -165.83
CA ARG A 540 -53.93 42.25 -166.39
C ARG A 540 -53.44 42.82 -167.72
N GLN A 541 -52.17 43.21 -167.82
CA GLN A 541 -51.57 43.71 -169.06
C GLN A 541 -51.45 42.62 -170.14
N ARG A 542 -51.15 41.37 -169.77
CA ARG A 542 -51.16 40.22 -170.69
C ARG A 542 -52.55 39.92 -171.23
N ILE A 543 -53.57 39.97 -170.38
CA ILE A 543 -54.98 39.84 -170.79
C ILE A 543 -55.33 40.96 -171.78
N VAL A 544 -55.02 42.23 -171.48
CA VAL A 544 -55.24 43.36 -172.40
C VAL A 544 -54.48 43.21 -173.74
N ILE A 545 -53.29 42.60 -173.72
CA ILE A 545 -52.51 42.29 -174.94
C ILE A 545 -53.13 41.13 -175.74
N LEU A 546 -53.68 40.11 -175.06
CA LEU A 546 -54.41 38.99 -175.67
C LEU A 546 -55.75 39.45 -176.24
N GLU A 547 -56.52 40.24 -175.51
CA GLU A 547 -57.76 40.86 -175.98
C GLU A 547 -57.49 41.77 -177.20
N ARG A 548 -56.38 42.54 -177.22
CA ARG A 548 -55.96 43.28 -178.42
C ARG A 548 -55.59 42.38 -179.60
N ARG A 549 -55.12 41.14 -179.36
CA ARG A 549 -54.82 40.16 -180.41
C ARG A 549 -56.09 39.49 -180.92
N GLU A 550 -57.06 39.21 -180.06
CA GLU A 550 -58.30 38.52 -180.43
C GLU A 550 -59.34 39.47 -181.03
N THR A 551 -59.49 40.70 -180.49
CA THR A 551 -60.33 41.75 -181.09
C THR A 551 -59.76 42.34 -182.39
N GLY A 552 -58.47 42.11 -182.67
CA GLY A 552 -57.85 42.41 -183.97
C GLY A 552 -58.06 41.31 -185.04
N GLY A 553 -58.66 40.17 -184.70
CA GLY A 553 -58.65 38.96 -185.52
C GLY A 553 -59.61 38.91 -186.73
N TYR A 554 -60.45 39.92 -186.94
CA TYR A 554 -61.52 39.89 -187.96
C TYR A 554 -61.64 41.14 -188.85
N THR A 555 -60.53 41.77 -189.22
CA THR A 555 -60.44 42.55 -190.47
C THR A 555 -59.24 42.12 -191.32
N ALA A 556 -59.47 42.06 -192.63
CA ALA A 556 -58.59 41.35 -193.57
C ALA A 556 -57.22 42.01 -193.80
N ALA A 557 -56.28 41.15 -194.22
CA ALA A 557 -55.09 41.41 -195.03
C ALA A 557 -54.75 42.85 -195.47
N VAL A 558 -53.48 43.23 -195.28
CA VAL A 558 -52.53 43.51 -196.38
C VAL A 558 -51.10 43.62 -195.84
N SER A 559 -50.16 42.88 -196.46
CA SER A 559 -48.69 43.02 -196.34
C SER A 559 -48.01 42.76 -194.97
N ARG A 560 -46.75 42.28 -194.92
CA ARG A 560 -45.87 41.58 -195.90
C ARG A 560 -44.71 40.94 -195.12
N THR A 561 -44.16 39.84 -195.69
CA THR A 561 -42.79 39.30 -195.50
C THR A 561 -42.24 39.27 -194.08
#